data_AF-A0A934YQ17-F1
#
_entry.id   AF-A0A934YQ17-F1
#
_cell.length_a   1.000
_cell.length_b   1.000
_cell.length_c   1.000
_cell.angle_alpha   90.00
_cell.angle_beta   90.00
_cell.angle_gamma   90.00
#
_symmetry.space_group_name_H-M   'P 1'
#
loop_
_entity.id
_entity.type
_entity.pdbx_description
1 polymer ?
#
loop_
_entity_poly.entity_id
_entity_poly.type
_entity_poly.pdbx_seq_one_letter_code
_entity_poly.pdbx_strand_id
1 'polypeptide(L)'
;MSIIVLRMVVGSLEGVGVAVLYPLFALDAEGRRSARPRVARGSAAARNPASPACAGLVYTRGVKNSEPCPCRSGHPYGACCRPAHSGAVAPATCGALVRARYSAFALGDGEYLYATLAHDHPDRATEPEAVDARIAELSRAGRALKYMGVVVGDETETEALFLAKVFERGQDRSFAELSTFTRALDGEGGVGGALRYAGGTLLPRAALPRGMADGAGLRRDDFLALAATHKDTVRS
;
A
#
# COMPACT_ATOMS: atom_id res chain seq x y z
N MET A 1 4.02 9.13 17.70
CA MET A 1 4.71 8.10 16.89
C MET A 1 3.71 7.00 16.59
N SER A 2 3.56 6.60 15.31
CA SER A 2 2.62 5.60 14.75
C SER A 2 1.40 6.10 13.93
N ILE A 3 1.56 7.17 13.14
CA ILE A 3 0.76 7.39 11.91
C ILE A 3 1.74 7.42 10.74
N ILE A 4 2.26 6.25 10.39
CA ILE A 4 3.16 6.06 9.23
C ILE A 4 2.70 4.79 8.53
N VAL A 5 1.61 4.89 7.77
CA VAL A 5 1.30 3.97 6.65
C VAL A 5 0.55 4.71 5.53
N LEU A 6 -0.06 5.87 5.81
CA LEU A 6 -0.59 6.74 4.76
C LEU A 6 -0.07 8.17 4.92
N ARG A 7 1.12 8.40 4.36
CA ARG A 7 1.75 9.68 3.99
C ARG A 7 1.08 10.97 4.49
N MET A 8 1.45 11.45 5.68
CA MET A 8 1.54 12.89 5.96
C MET A 8 3.00 13.32 5.81
N VAL A 9 3.28 14.05 4.73
CA VAL A 9 4.42 14.95 4.60
C VAL A 9 3.87 16.36 4.78
N VAL A 10 4.15 17.00 5.92
CA VAL A 10 4.24 18.46 6.05
C VAL A 10 5.47 18.72 6.93
N GLY A 11 6.44 19.46 6.40
CA GLY A 11 7.72 19.72 7.04
C GLY A 11 7.70 20.87 8.05
N SER A 12 8.81 21.02 8.77
CA SER A 12 9.23 22.27 9.40
C SER A 12 10.76 22.33 9.32
N LEU A 13 11.25 23.31 8.55
CA LEU A 13 12.63 23.80 8.58
C LEU A 13 12.69 24.85 9.69
N GLU A 14 13.61 24.74 10.63
CA GLU A 14 14.52 25.82 11.05
C GLU A 14 15.78 25.19 11.66
N GLY A 15 16.94 25.69 11.25
CA GLY A 15 18.23 25.07 11.47
C GLY A 15 18.84 25.31 12.85
N VAL A 16 19.58 24.32 13.32
CA VAL A 16 20.82 24.48 14.07
C VAL A 16 21.73 23.30 13.66
N GLY A 17 22.99 23.60 13.32
CA GLY A 17 23.85 22.69 12.56
C GLY A 17 24.50 21.53 13.31
N VAL A 18 25.26 20.77 12.52
CA VAL A 18 26.37 19.86 12.89
C VAL A 18 25.90 18.52 13.51
N ALA A 19 26.31 17.31 13.11
CA ALA A 19 27.39 16.82 12.25
C ALA A 19 26.91 15.57 11.46
N VAL A 20 27.39 15.44 10.22
CA VAL A 20 27.28 14.20 9.45
C VAL A 20 28.37 13.23 9.93
N LEU A 21 27.98 12.18 10.64
CA LEU A 21 28.84 11.03 10.92
C LEU A 21 28.54 9.94 9.88
N TYR A 22 29.37 9.91 8.84
CA TYR A 22 29.47 8.78 7.92
C TYR A 22 29.92 7.52 8.69
N PRO A 23 29.40 6.32 8.39
CA PRO A 23 30.09 5.10 8.79
C PRO A 23 31.42 5.02 8.05
N LEU A 24 32.52 5.10 8.82
CA LEU A 24 33.87 4.86 8.36
C LEU A 24 33.97 3.51 7.65
N PHE A 25 34.47 3.54 6.42
CA PHE A 25 35.12 2.40 5.81
C PHE A 25 36.32 1.98 6.66
N ALA A 26 36.41 0.70 7.01
CA ALA A 26 37.62 0.13 7.61
C ALA A 26 38.76 0.18 6.58
N LEU A 27 39.74 1.04 6.82
CA LEU A 27 41.03 1.06 6.14
C LEU A 27 42.03 0.20 6.94
N ASP A 28 42.91 -0.52 6.26
CA ASP A 28 44.05 -1.17 6.91
C ASP A 28 45.12 -0.15 7.33
N ALA A 29 46.08 -0.58 8.14
CA ALA A 29 47.09 0.27 8.79
C ALA A 29 48.03 0.99 7.80
N GLU A 30 47.94 0.71 6.50
CA GLU A 30 48.75 1.30 5.44
C GLU A 30 47.92 2.09 4.40
N GLY A 31 46.61 2.29 4.62
CA GLY A 31 45.79 3.22 3.84
C GLY A 31 45.61 2.85 2.36
N ARG A 32 45.62 1.56 1.99
CA ARG A 32 45.39 1.11 0.60
C ARG A 32 44.02 0.47 0.43
N ARG A 33 43.36 0.74 -0.71
CA ARG A 33 42.06 0.15 -1.06
C ARG A 33 42.24 -1.34 -1.37
N SER A 34 41.57 -2.22 -0.62
CA SER A 34 41.50 -3.66 -0.93
C SER A 34 40.67 -3.91 -2.20
N ALA A 35 41.26 -4.64 -3.14
CA ALA A 35 40.69 -4.96 -4.43
C ALA A 35 39.53 -5.97 -4.29
N ARG A 36 38.35 -5.62 -4.82
CA ARG A 36 37.23 -6.58 -4.98
C ARG A 36 37.58 -7.61 -6.07
N PRO A 37 37.14 -8.88 -5.93
CA PRO A 37 37.33 -9.88 -6.97
C PRO A 37 36.43 -9.60 -8.18
N ARG A 38 36.96 -9.91 -9.37
CA ARG A 38 36.32 -9.79 -10.69
C ARG A 38 35.26 -10.90 -10.83
N VAL A 39 33.99 -10.54 -10.94
CA VAL A 39 32.92 -11.48 -11.37
C VAL A 39 32.70 -11.29 -12.87
N ALA A 40 32.78 -12.40 -13.61
CA ALA A 40 32.68 -12.46 -15.06
C ALA A 40 31.29 -12.10 -15.59
N ARG A 41 31.25 -11.48 -16.78
CA ARG A 41 30.04 -11.16 -17.54
C ARG A 41 29.44 -12.43 -18.16
N GLY A 42 28.19 -12.73 -17.84
CA GLY A 42 27.35 -13.69 -18.55
C GLY A 42 26.18 -12.96 -19.24
N SER A 43 25.97 -13.27 -20.50
CA SER A 43 25.06 -12.63 -21.47
C SER A 43 23.59 -12.56 -21.05
N ALA A 44 22.95 -11.43 -21.36
CA ALA A 44 21.51 -11.21 -21.27
C ALA A 44 20.80 -11.92 -22.43
N ALA A 45 20.03 -12.96 -22.10
CA ALA A 45 18.97 -13.49 -22.94
C ALA A 45 17.64 -13.32 -22.20
N ALA A 46 16.70 -12.65 -22.86
CA ALA A 46 15.34 -12.40 -22.42
C ALA A 46 14.68 -13.64 -21.80
N ARG A 47 14.08 -13.50 -20.62
CA ARG A 47 13.22 -14.53 -20.02
C ARG A 47 11.87 -13.94 -19.62
N ASN A 48 10.88 -14.43 -20.36
CA ASN A 48 9.44 -14.31 -20.27
C ASN A 48 8.90 -14.55 -18.82
N PRO A 49 8.02 -13.69 -18.26
CA PRO A 49 7.48 -13.85 -16.91
C PRO A 49 6.29 -14.81 -16.88
N ALA A 50 6.56 -16.08 -17.17
CA ALA A 50 5.74 -17.21 -16.68
C ALA A 50 6.58 -18.00 -15.66
N SER A 51 7.27 -17.29 -14.76
CA SER A 51 8.22 -17.90 -13.82
C SER A 51 7.52 -18.39 -12.54
N PRO A 52 7.70 -19.66 -12.13
CA PRO A 52 6.98 -20.31 -11.04
C PRO A 52 7.48 -19.93 -9.63
N ALA A 53 8.13 -18.78 -9.47
CA ALA A 53 8.76 -18.35 -8.22
C ALA A 53 7.78 -17.86 -7.12
N CYS A 54 6.47 -17.90 -7.36
CA CYS A 54 5.46 -17.58 -6.33
C CYS A 54 4.76 -18.82 -5.74
N ALA A 55 5.18 -20.02 -6.12
CA ALA A 55 4.66 -21.25 -5.52
C ALA A 55 5.36 -21.55 -4.19
N GLY A 56 5.03 -20.82 -3.11
CA GLY A 56 5.54 -21.20 -1.79
C GLY A 56 5.39 -20.25 -0.61
N LEU A 57 5.05 -18.98 -0.80
CA LEU A 57 4.90 -18.06 0.34
C LEU A 57 3.48 -18.09 0.89
N VAL A 58 3.24 -19.10 1.73
CA VAL A 58 2.13 -19.13 2.68
C VAL A 58 2.39 -18.04 3.74
N TYR A 59 1.82 -16.85 3.55
CA TYR A 59 1.58 -15.94 4.66
C TYR A 59 0.11 -15.51 4.72
N THR A 60 -0.77 -16.49 4.87
CA THR A 60 -2.06 -16.23 5.52
C THR A 60 -1.81 -16.26 7.02
N ARG A 61 -1.74 -15.10 7.67
CA ARG A 61 -2.13 -15.07 9.08
C ARG A 61 -3.64 -15.32 9.16
N GLY A 62 -3.99 -16.60 9.24
CA GLY A 62 -5.09 -17.08 10.07
C GLY A 62 -6.54 -16.85 9.62
N VAL A 63 -6.83 -16.49 8.36
CA VAL A 63 -8.21 -16.47 7.87
C VAL A 63 -8.46 -17.66 6.93
N LYS A 64 -9.37 -18.55 7.33
CA LYS A 64 -9.80 -19.69 6.51
C LYS A 64 -10.68 -19.19 5.36
N ASN A 65 -10.74 -19.96 4.27
CA ASN A 65 -11.55 -19.61 3.11
C ASN A 65 -13.04 -19.40 3.43
N SER A 66 -13.55 -20.11 4.43
CA SER A 66 -14.94 -20.06 4.88
C SER A 66 -15.23 -18.95 5.89
N GLU A 67 -14.21 -18.29 6.44
CA GLU A 67 -14.37 -17.22 7.41
C GLU A 67 -14.71 -15.89 6.72
N PRO A 68 -15.39 -14.96 7.41
CA PRO A 68 -15.70 -13.65 6.85
C PRO A 68 -14.44 -12.93 6.35
N CYS A 69 -14.52 -12.34 5.15
CA CYS A 69 -13.41 -11.56 4.61
C CYS A 69 -13.12 -10.33 5.49
N PRO A 70 -11.85 -9.97 5.77
CA PRO A 70 -11.51 -8.79 6.55
C PRO A 70 -12.09 -7.47 6.01
N CYS A 71 -12.29 -7.35 4.69
CA CYS A 71 -12.95 -6.17 4.11
C CYS A 71 -14.42 -6.01 4.53
N ARG A 72 -15.05 -7.05 5.09
CA ARG A 72 -16.45 -7.11 5.51
C ARG A 72 -17.47 -6.81 4.40
N SER A 73 -17.19 -7.26 3.19
CA SER A 73 -18.11 -7.21 2.04
C SER A 73 -19.36 -8.09 2.19
N GLY A 74 -19.44 -8.92 3.24
CA GLY A 74 -20.49 -9.93 3.41
C GLY A 74 -20.15 -11.30 2.83
N HIS A 75 -19.05 -11.42 2.07
CA HIS A 75 -18.59 -12.69 1.51
C HIS A 75 -17.49 -13.35 2.35
N PRO A 76 -17.38 -14.69 2.31
CA PRO A 76 -16.26 -15.39 2.92
C PRO A 76 -14.95 -15.09 2.18
N TYR A 77 -13.81 -15.14 2.87
CA TYR A 77 -12.51 -14.74 2.34
C TYR A 77 -12.16 -15.46 1.03
N GLY A 78 -12.46 -16.76 0.95
CA GLY A 78 -12.20 -17.61 -0.22
C GLY A 78 -12.91 -17.17 -1.50
N ALA A 79 -14.08 -16.51 -1.36
CA ALA A 79 -14.88 -16.01 -2.47
C ALA A 79 -14.78 -14.49 -2.64
N CYS A 80 -13.92 -13.82 -1.86
CA CYS A 80 -13.80 -12.37 -1.84
C CYS A 80 -12.38 -11.91 -2.21
N CYS A 81 -11.52 -11.64 -1.24
CA CYS A 81 -10.19 -11.09 -1.50
C CYS A 81 -9.13 -12.16 -1.76
N ARG A 82 -9.37 -13.42 -1.39
CA ARG A 82 -8.39 -14.50 -1.58
C ARG A 82 -8.00 -14.74 -3.04
N PRO A 83 -8.93 -14.77 -4.03
CA PRO A 83 -8.55 -14.94 -5.44
C PRO A 83 -7.53 -13.88 -5.90
N ALA A 84 -7.71 -12.62 -5.48
CA ALA A 84 -6.77 -11.55 -5.74
C ALA A 84 -5.42 -11.76 -5.04
N HIS A 85 -5.41 -12.08 -3.75
CA HIS A 85 -4.17 -12.31 -3.00
C HIS A 85 -3.37 -13.51 -3.54
N SER A 86 -4.07 -14.55 -4.02
CA SER A 86 -3.43 -15.72 -4.63
C SER A 86 -2.94 -15.49 -6.06
N GLY A 87 -3.25 -14.34 -6.68
CA GLY A 87 -2.97 -14.07 -8.09
C GLY A 87 -3.86 -14.81 -9.08
N ALA A 88 -4.88 -15.55 -8.61
CA ALA A 88 -5.80 -16.29 -9.48
C ALA A 88 -6.70 -15.37 -10.31
N VAL A 89 -7.10 -14.21 -9.77
CA VAL A 89 -7.93 -13.22 -10.45
C VAL A 89 -7.47 -11.81 -10.08
N ALA A 90 -7.11 -10.99 -11.07
CA ALA A 90 -6.81 -9.58 -10.84
C ALA A 90 -8.11 -8.82 -10.49
N PRO A 91 -8.09 -7.85 -9.56
CA PRO A 91 -9.26 -7.02 -9.27
C PRO A 91 -9.73 -6.26 -10.51
N ALA A 92 -11.00 -6.41 -10.87
CA ALA A 92 -11.57 -5.82 -12.08
C ALA A 92 -11.93 -4.32 -11.94
N THR A 93 -12.15 -3.85 -10.70
CA THR A 93 -12.52 -2.45 -10.39
C THR A 93 -11.64 -1.86 -9.30
N CYS A 94 -11.59 -0.53 -9.22
CA CYS A 94 -10.86 0.21 -8.19
C CYS A 94 -11.33 -0.19 -6.78
N GLY A 95 -12.64 -0.27 -6.56
CA GLY A 95 -13.25 -0.71 -5.31
C GLY A 95 -12.92 -2.16 -4.96
N ALA A 96 -12.81 -3.06 -5.94
CA ALA A 96 -12.33 -4.41 -5.71
C ALA A 96 -10.86 -4.42 -5.25
N LEU A 97 -10.00 -3.60 -5.86
CA LEU A 97 -8.60 -3.46 -5.45
C LEU A 97 -8.47 -2.82 -4.06
N VAL A 98 -9.28 -1.80 -3.74
CA VAL A 98 -9.37 -1.22 -2.38
C VAL A 98 -9.67 -2.31 -1.35
N ARG A 99 -10.71 -3.13 -1.57
CA ARG A 99 -11.08 -4.21 -0.64
C ARG A 99 -9.98 -5.26 -0.47
N ALA A 100 -9.32 -5.63 -1.56
CA ALA A 100 -8.20 -6.56 -1.53
C ALA A 100 -7.02 -5.97 -0.74
N ARG A 101 -6.57 -4.76 -1.07
CA ARG A 101 -5.48 -4.07 -0.34
C ARG A 101 -5.81 -3.88 1.14
N TYR A 102 -7.05 -3.50 1.48
CA TYR A 102 -7.49 -3.43 2.87
C TYR A 102 -7.34 -4.77 3.60
N SER A 103 -7.76 -5.86 2.95
CA SER A 103 -7.66 -7.20 3.53
C SER A 103 -6.20 -7.66 3.65
N ALA A 104 -5.35 -7.31 2.69
CA ALA A 104 -3.92 -7.58 2.74
C ALA A 104 -3.25 -6.86 3.93
N PHE A 105 -3.59 -5.59 4.20
CA PHE A 105 -3.15 -4.91 5.42
C PHE A 105 -3.59 -5.64 6.70
N ALA A 106 -4.86 -6.08 6.76
CA ALA A 106 -5.39 -6.81 7.91
C ALA A 106 -4.68 -8.16 8.15
N LEU A 107 -4.25 -8.82 7.07
CA LEU A 107 -3.53 -10.10 7.11
C LEU A 107 -2.01 -9.94 7.24
N GLY A 108 -1.49 -8.73 7.06
CA GLY A 108 -0.05 -8.46 7.01
C GLY A 108 0.62 -9.02 5.74
N ASP A 109 -0.10 -9.06 4.62
CA ASP A 109 0.38 -9.52 3.32
C ASP A 109 1.08 -8.35 2.59
N GLY A 110 2.33 -8.09 2.99
CA GLY A 110 3.14 -7.01 2.41
C GLY A 110 3.53 -7.25 0.96
N GLU A 111 3.60 -8.51 0.53
CA GLU A 111 3.92 -8.87 -0.86
C GLU A 111 2.81 -8.41 -1.80
N TYR A 112 1.55 -8.74 -1.49
CA TYR A 112 0.41 -8.27 -2.26
C TYR A 112 0.33 -6.74 -2.27
N LEU A 113 0.54 -6.10 -1.12
CA LEU A 113 0.52 -4.64 -0.99
C LEU A 113 1.58 -3.98 -1.87
N TYR A 114 2.80 -4.51 -1.89
CA TYR A 114 3.90 -4.00 -2.70
C TYR A 114 3.68 -4.25 -4.20
N ALA A 115 3.24 -5.47 -4.55
CA ALA A 115 2.99 -5.87 -5.94
C ALA A 115 1.87 -5.05 -6.59
N THR A 116 0.91 -4.56 -5.81
CA THR A 116 -0.22 -3.77 -6.31
C THR A 116 0.02 -2.26 -6.30
N LEU A 117 1.25 -1.78 -6.01
CA LEU A 117 1.63 -0.38 -6.20
C LEU A 117 1.87 -0.05 -7.67
N ALA A 118 1.55 1.18 -8.07
CA ALA A 118 1.97 1.74 -9.35
C ALA A 118 3.50 1.81 -9.41
N HIS A 119 4.06 1.72 -10.62
CA HIS A 119 5.51 1.59 -10.79
C HIS A 119 6.29 2.80 -10.26
N ASP A 120 5.69 3.99 -10.33
CA ASP A 120 6.16 5.30 -9.90
C ASP A 120 5.69 5.68 -8.49
N HIS A 121 5.01 4.76 -7.79
CA HIS A 121 4.55 5.01 -6.43
C HIS A 121 5.73 5.25 -5.49
N PRO A 122 5.68 6.26 -4.61
CA PRO A 122 6.82 6.64 -3.75
C PRO A 122 7.25 5.57 -2.73
N ASP A 123 6.38 4.61 -2.44
CA ASP A 123 6.72 3.47 -1.57
C ASP A 123 7.36 2.29 -2.33
N ARG A 124 7.50 2.36 -3.66
CA ARG A 124 8.35 1.39 -4.36
C ARG A 124 9.82 1.72 -4.10
N ALA A 125 10.59 0.69 -3.78
CA ALA A 125 12.03 0.81 -3.69
C ALA A 125 12.61 0.99 -5.10
N THR A 126 13.52 1.96 -5.26
CA THR A 126 14.30 2.12 -6.49
C THR A 126 15.39 1.06 -6.59
N GLU A 127 16.00 0.72 -5.45
CA GLU A 127 17.05 -0.29 -5.36
C GLU A 127 16.46 -1.68 -5.09
N PRO A 128 16.83 -2.72 -5.86
CA PRO A 128 16.33 -4.08 -5.68
C PRO A 128 16.52 -4.64 -4.26
N GLU A 129 17.65 -4.35 -3.62
CA GLU A 129 17.95 -4.83 -2.27
C GLU A 129 17.06 -4.22 -1.17
N ALA A 130 16.39 -3.10 -1.44
CA ALA A 130 15.48 -2.44 -0.50
C ALA A 130 14.04 -2.95 -0.61
N VAL A 131 13.73 -3.79 -1.60
CA VAL A 131 12.39 -4.35 -1.83
C VAL A 131 11.95 -5.20 -0.63
N ASP A 132 12.78 -6.13 -0.19
CA ASP A 132 12.45 -7.05 0.91
C ASP A 132 12.21 -6.29 2.22
N ALA A 133 13.03 -5.26 2.49
CA ALA A 133 12.85 -4.40 3.65
C ALA A 133 11.51 -3.66 3.61
N ARG A 134 11.10 -3.17 2.43
CA ARG A 134 9.82 -2.49 2.25
C ARG A 134 8.63 -3.45 2.40
N ILE A 135 8.72 -4.66 1.84
CA ILE A 135 7.70 -5.71 2.01
C ILE A 135 7.57 -6.08 3.49
N ALA A 136 8.69 -6.22 4.20
CA ALA A 136 8.72 -6.51 5.63
C ALA A 136 8.13 -5.37 6.48
N GLU A 137 8.29 -4.12 6.06
CA GLU A 137 7.64 -2.95 6.68
C GLU A 137 6.12 -3.01 6.50
N LEU A 138 5.64 -3.18 5.26
CA LEU A 138 4.20 -3.31 4.95
C LEU A 138 3.55 -4.47 5.73
N SER A 139 4.24 -5.60 5.84
CA SER A 139 3.78 -6.78 6.57
C SER A 139 3.69 -6.58 8.10
N ARG A 140 4.38 -5.58 8.64
CA ARG A 140 4.35 -5.21 10.06
C ARG A 140 3.36 -4.10 10.36
N ALA A 141 3.16 -3.17 9.42
CA ALA A 141 2.29 -2.01 9.54
C ALA A 141 0.89 -2.36 10.09
N GLY A 142 0.30 -3.46 9.63
CA GLY A 142 -1.04 -3.87 10.07
C GLY A 142 -1.13 -4.52 11.46
N ARG A 143 -0.01 -4.89 12.10
CA ARG A 143 -0.04 -5.71 13.33
C ARG A 143 -0.52 -4.96 14.57
N ALA A 144 -0.43 -3.63 14.58
CA ALA A 144 -0.86 -2.80 15.70
C ALA A 144 -2.32 -2.34 15.59
N LEU A 145 -2.96 -2.59 14.44
CA LEU A 145 -4.28 -2.06 14.10
C LEU A 145 -5.34 -3.17 14.15
N LYS A 146 -6.54 -2.81 14.60
CA LYS A 146 -7.74 -3.63 14.47
C LYS A 146 -8.51 -3.18 13.24
N TYR A 147 -8.65 -4.07 12.27
CA TYR A 147 -9.34 -3.82 11.00
C TYR A 147 -10.81 -4.25 11.09
N MET A 148 -11.73 -3.28 11.05
CA MET A 148 -13.16 -3.47 11.29
C MET A 148 -14.02 -3.42 10.02
N GLY A 149 -13.42 -3.35 8.84
CA GLY A 149 -14.08 -3.33 7.53
C GLY A 149 -13.78 -2.07 6.72
N VAL A 150 -14.10 -2.13 5.42
CA VAL A 150 -14.00 -1.01 4.49
C VAL A 150 -15.29 -0.90 3.69
N VAL A 151 -15.75 0.33 3.48
CA VAL A 151 -16.93 0.63 2.66
C VAL A 151 -16.48 1.47 1.48
N VAL A 152 -16.67 0.99 0.26
CA VAL A 152 -16.47 1.78 -0.96
C VAL A 152 -17.75 2.57 -1.20
N GLY A 153 -17.65 3.90 -1.20
CA GLY A 153 -18.78 4.81 -1.34
C GLY A 153 -19.04 5.23 -2.79
N ASP A 154 -17.97 5.46 -3.55
CA ASP A 154 -18.02 5.90 -4.95
C ASP A 154 -16.78 5.36 -5.70
N GLU A 155 -16.91 5.05 -6.99
CA GLU A 155 -15.79 4.58 -7.81
C GLU A 155 -15.94 4.94 -9.30
N THR A 156 -14.80 5.17 -9.94
CA THR A 156 -14.65 5.29 -11.40
C THR A 156 -13.66 4.23 -11.88
N GLU A 157 -13.33 4.23 -13.17
CA GLU A 157 -12.33 3.32 -13.72
C GLU A 157 -10.92 3.53 -13.16
N THR A 158 -10.62 4.71 -12.62
CA THR A 158 -9.29 5.10 -12.14
C THR A 158 -9.28 5.56 -10.69
N GLU A 159 -10.44 5.67 -10.03
CA GLU A 159 -10.51 6.20 -8.68
C GLU A 159 -11.52 5.44 -7.83
N ALA A 160 -11.29 5.39 -6.51
CA ALA A 160 -12.27 4.87 -5.57
C ALA A 160 -12.23 5.67 -4.27
N LEU A 161 -13.40 6.14 -3.86
CA LEU A 161 -13.64 6.76 -2.58
C LEU A 161 -14.11 5.68 -1.60
N PHE A 162 -13.45 5.57 -0.45
CA PHE A 162 -13.85 4.61 0.58
C PHE A 162 -13.64 5.13 1.99
N LEU A 163 -14.32 4.50 2.94
CA LEU A 163 -14.13 4.66 4.38
C LEU A 163 -13.52 3.36 4.95
N ALA A 164 -12.30 3.43 5.45
CA ALA A 164 -11.64 2.36 6.17
C ALA A 164 -11.88 2.50 7.68
N LYS A 165 -12.45 1.47 8.30
CA LYS A 165 -12.68 1.42 9.75
C LYS A 165 -11.52 0.70 10.42
N VAL A 166 -10.68 1.44 11.13
CA VAL A 166 -9.47 0.92 11.79
C VAL A 166 -9.29 1.53 13.16
N PHE A 167 -8.83 0.73 14.13
CA PHE A 167 -8.61 1.17 15.51
C PHE A 167 -7.22 0.82 15.99
N GLU A 168 -6.60 1.70 16.74
CA GLU A 168 -5.28 1.50 17.35
C GLU A 168 -5.38 1.68 18.86
N ARG A 169 -5.11 0.62 19.65
CA ARG A 169 -5.21 0.68 21.12
C ARG A 169 -6.55 1.26 21.63
N GLY A 170 -7.64 0.95 20.93
CA GLY A 170 -8.99 1.44 21.25
C GLY A 170 -9.33 2.84 20.72
N GLN A 171 -8.35 3.57 20.17
CA GLN A 171 -8.59 4.87 19.53
C GLN A 171 -9.05 4.67 18.09
N ASP A 172 -10.06 5.42 17.67
CA ASP A 172 -10.52 5.45 16.29
C ASP A 172 -9.45 6.10 15.40
N ARG A 173 -8.91 5.31 14.47
CA ARG A 173 -7.95 5.74 13.44
C ARG A 173 -8.58 5.64 12.05
N SER A 174 -9.90 5.48 11.97
CA SER A 174 -10.62 5.35 10.72
C SER A 174 -10.43 6.60 9.86
N PHE A 175 -10.54 6.42 8.55
CA PHE A 175 -10.32 7.49 7.59
C PHE A 175 -11.11 7.24 6.32
N ALA A 176 -11.43 8.33 5.62
CA ALA A 176 -11.87 8.27 4.24
C ALA A 176 -10.71 8.61 3.31
N GLU A 177 -10.64 7.93 2.17
CA GLU A 177 -9.63 8.18 1.15
C GLU A 177 -10.27 8.14 -0.23
N LEU A 178 -9.95 9.15 -1.05
CA LEU A 178 -10.11 9.08 -2.50
C LEU A 178 -8.77 8.62 -3.10
N SER A 179 -8.70 7.34 -3.46
CA SER A 179 -7.53 6.74 -4.07
C SER A 179 -7.57 6.86 -5.59
N THR A 180 -6.39 6.95 -6.19
CA THR A 180 -6.16 6.94 -7.64
C THR A 180 -5.42 5.66 -8.06
N PHE A 181 -5.72 5.20 -9.26
CA PHE A 181 -5.24 3.95 -9.82
C PHE A 181 -4.83 4.13 -11.28
N THR A 182 -3.79 3.40 -11.69
CA THR A 182 -3.38 3.28 -13.09
C THR A 182 -3.55 1.83 -13.54
N ARG A 183 -3.86 1.62 -14.83
CA ARG A 183 -3.79 0.28 -15.42
C ARG A 183 -2.37 0.05 -15.91
N ALA A 184 -1.72 -0.98 -15.40
CA ALA A 184 -0.51 -1.50 -16.00
C ALA A 184 -0.85 -2.05 -17.39
N LEU A 185 0.00 -1.77 -18.37
CA LEU A 185 -0.07 -2.40 -19.69
C LEU A 185 0.72 -3.71 -19.64
N ASP A 186 0.36 -4.61 -18.72
CA ASP A 186 0.98 -5.92 -18.61
C ASP A 186 0.23 -6.93 -19.49
N GLY A 187 0.75 -7.18 -20.70
CA GLY A 187 0.43 -8.35 -21.54
C GLY A 187 -0.17 -8.05 -22.92
N GLU A 188 0.39 -8.69 -23.94
CA GLU A 188 -0.11 -8.72 -25.33
C GLU A 188 -1.60 -9.14 -25.38
N GLY A 189 -2.47 -8.24 -25.87
CA GLY A 189 -3.79 -8.59 -26.40
C GLY A 189 -5.00 -8.62 -25.45
N GLY A 190 -4.86 -8.25 -24.17
CA GLY A 190 -5.99 -8.16 -23.24
C GLY A 190 -6.54 -6.74 -23.11
N VAL A 191 -7.83 -6.53 -23.44
CA VAL A 191 -8.53 -5.28 -23.09
C VAL A 191 -8.51 -5.11 -21.57
N GLY A 192 -7.80 -4.09 -21.09
CA GLY A 192 -7.80 -3.64 -19.69
C GLY A 192 -6.80 -4.38 -18.79
N GLY A 193 -5.54 -3.91 -18.76
CA GLY A 193 -4.51 -4.46 -17.86
C GLY A 193 -4.74 -4.19 -16.37
N ALA A 194 -3.86 -4.70 -15.51
CA ALA A 194 -4.10 -4.80 -14.06
C ALA A 194 -4.08 -3.43 -13.35
N LEU A 195 -5.03 -3.20 -12.45
CA LEU A 195 -5.07 -1.97 -11.65
C LEU A 195 -3.91 -1.93 -10.64
N ARG A 196 -3.27 -0.76 -10.52
CA ARG A 196 -2.17 -0.47 -9.59
C ARG A 196 -2.48 0.80 -8.81
N TYR A 197 -2.25 0.78 -7.50
CA TYR A 197 -2.48 1.92 -6.61
C TYR A 197 -1.43 3.01 -6.83
N ALA A 198 -1.87 4.18 -7.27
CA ALA A 198 -1.00 5.32 -7.59
C ALA A 198 -0.89 6.32 -6.43
N GLY A 199 -1.91 6.40 -5.57
CA GLY A 199 -1.91 7.25 -4.39
C GLY A 199 -3.33 7.60 -3.96
N GLY A 200 -3.48 8.65 -3.16
CA GLY A 200 -4.78 9.13 -2.74
C GLY A 200 -4.73 10.36 -1.85
N THR A 201 -5.89 11.00 -1.70
CA THR A 201 -6.12 12.05 -0.69
C THR A 201 -6.91 11.45 0.47
N LEU A 202 -6.44 11.66 1.70
CA LEU A 202 -7.04 11.11 2.91
C LEU A 202 -7.62 12.21 3.81
N LEU A 203 -8.75 11.92 4.44
CA LEU A 203 -9.29 12.66 5.58
C LEU A 203 -9.50 11.72 6.78
N PRO A 204 -9.05 12.11 7.99
CA PRO A 204 -9.35 11.32 9.18
C PRO A 204 -10.85 11.33 9.44
N ARG A 205 -11.38 10.25 10.04
CA ARG A 205 -12.81 10.11 10.35
C ARG A 205 -13.36 11.27 11.19
N ALA A 206 -12.53 11.89 12.02
CA ALA A 206 -12.88 13.06 12.82
C ALA A 206 -13.17 14.33 11.99
N ALA A 207 -12.63 14.42 10.77
CA ALA A 207 -12.90 15.51 9.83
C ALA A 207 -14.16 15.27 8.97
N LEU A 208 -14.75 14.07 9.04
CA LEU A 208 -15.94 13.73 8.26
C LEU A 208 -17.23 14.10 9.01
N PRO A 209 -18.23 14.68 8.32
CA PRO A 209 -19.56 14.91 8.90
C PRO A 209 -20.20 13.61 9.41
N ARG A 210 -21.06 13.72 10.44
CA ARG A 210 -21.74 12.55 11.03
C ARG A 210 -22.53 11.72 10.02
N GLY A 211 -23.07 12.33 8.96
CA GLY A 211 -23.81 11.62 7.90
C GLY A 211 -22.96 10.84 6.91
N MET A 212 -21.63 11.05 6.90
CA MET A 212 -20.66 10.33 6.04
C MET A 212 -19.85 9.28 6.83
N ALA A 213 -20.19 9.12 8.11
CA ALA A 213 -19.48 8.32 9.09
C ALA A 213 -19.50 6.81 8.86
N ASP A 214 -20.49 6.33 8.14
CA ASP A 214 -20.81 4.91 7.98
C ASP A 214 -20.44 4.38 6.59
N GLY A 215 -20.16 5.28 5.63
CA GLY A 215 -19.75 5.01 4.26
C GLY A 215 -20.87 5.06 3.22
N ALA A 216 -22.15 5.03 3.62
CA ALA A 216 -23.30 4.97 2.70
C ALA A 216 -23.55 6.31 1.96
N GLY A 217 -23.11 7.42 2.56
CA GLY A 217 -23.24 8.78 2.02
C GLY A 217 -21.94 9.39 1.48
N LEU A 218 -20.84 8.64 1.38
CA LEU A 218 -19.60 9.19 0.81
C LEU A 218 -19.82 9.45 -0.68
N ARG A 219 -19.85 10.73 -1.06
CA ARG A 219 -19.83 11.17 -2.46
C ARG A 219 -18.51 11.85 -2.74
N ARG A 220 -18.00 11.64 -3.94
CA ARG A 220 -16.72 12.20 -4.39
C ARG A 220 -16.65 13.72 -4.21
N ASP A 221 -17.66 14.44 -4.70
CA ASP A 221 -17.63 15.90 -4.71
C ASP A 221 -17.63 16.49 -3.30
N ASP A 222 -18.46 15.93 -2.41
CA ASP A 222 -18.50 16.31 -1.00
C ASP A 222 -17.16 16.07 -0.31
N PHE A 223 -16.53 14.91 -0.58
CA PHE A 223 -15.21 14.59 -0.04
C PHE A 223 -14.13 15.57 -0.52
N LEU A 224 -14.12 15.91 -1.81
CA LEU A 224 -13.15 16.83 -2.39
C LEU A 224 -13.29 18.24 -1.80
N ALA A 225 -14.52 18.72 -1.61
CA ALA A 225 -14.78 20.00 -0.95
C ALA A 225 -14.22 20.02 0.49
N LEU A 226 -14.50 18.98 1.27
CA LEU A 226 -13.97 18.83 2.64
C LEU A 226 -12.44 18.75 2.65
N ALA A 227 -11.85 18.03 1.68
CA ALA A 227 -10.41 17.82 1.61
C ALA A 227 -9.65 19.12 1.26
N ALA A 228 -10.25 19.99 0.45
CA ALA A 228 -9.71 21.32 0.19
C ALA A 228 -9.67 22.16 1.47
N THR A 229 -10.79 22.27 2.19
CA THR A 229 -10.87 23.05 3.43
C THR A 229 -9.92 22.54 4.52
N HIS A 230 -9.80 21.22 4.68
CA HIS A 230 -8.91 20.63 5.68
C HIS A 230 -7.43 20.93 5.37
N LYS A 231 -7.04 20.98 4.09
CA LYS A 231 -5.66 21.36 3.71
C LYS A 231 -5.34 22.80 4.09
N ASP A 232 -6.33 23.70 4.01
CA ASP A 232 -6.15 25.10 4.37
C ASP A 232 -6.00 25.27 5.89
N THR A 233 -6.82 24.57 6.69
CA THR A 233 -6.76 24.63 8.16
C THR A 233 -5.46 24.06 8.74
N VAL A 234 -4.85 23.06 8.10
CA VAL A 234 -3.57 22.48 8.58
C VAL A 234 -2.36 23.37 8.21
N ARG A 235 -2.53 24.28 7.25
CA ARG A 235 -1.46 25.19 6.80
C ARG A 235 -1.43 26.54 7.53
N SER A 236 -2.56 26.94 8.12
CA SER A 236 -2.72 28.17 8.94
C SER A 236 -2.32 27.94 10.39
#